data_AF-A0AA37LB39-F1
#
_entry.id   AF-A0AA37LB39-F1
#
_cell.length_a   1.000
_cell.length_b   1.000
_cell.length_c   1.000
_cell.angle_alpha   90.00
_cell.angle_beta   90.00
_cell.angle_gamma   90.00
#
_symmetry.space_group_name_H-M   'P 1'
#
loop_
_entity.id
_entity.type
_entity.pdbx_description
1 polymer ?
#
loop_
_entity_poly.entity_id
_entity_poly.type
_entity_poly.pdbx_seq_one_letter_code
_entity_poly.pdbx_strand_id
1 'polypeptide(L)'
;MTAVQAASFAIHKSLLVESSKYFQRCLDGPFAESQTNTIDLDDDSDDGEANVSISPLTLGTYVKLCYFTRLTAQRVRRSRRNAADNTEDSYEVSPFILKPCDMQTPYDLNELVDMWSLCDRFHDDLLLGKVSTAIRETLDVGAMKLGDAHCAEWWVFNFANGYVALEGLHRRDDDIEGLLKRLKELFVKNCSPGSWERLAYQLPSEFVVATSIAFQRKMAALVANEAAITRVNGASLCYECKTRVQTALKR
;
A
#
# COMPACT_ATOMS: atom_id res chain seq x y z
N MET A 1 -14.15 -31.33 -7.77
CA MET A 1 -12.82 -31.12 -8.39
C MET A 1 -12.97 -29.97 -9.37
N THR A 2 -12.77 -28.74 -8.91
CA THR A 2 -12.66 -27.57 -9.78
C THR A 2 -11.27 -27.63 -10.42
N ALA A 3 -11.21 -27.74 -11.74
CA ALA A 3 -9.96 -27.68 -12.49
C ALA A 3 -9.28 -26.35 -12.16
N VAL A 4 -8.06 -26.40 -11.63
CA VAL A 4 -7.19 -25.23 -11.54
C VAL A 4 -6.90 -24.82 -12.97
N GLN A 5 -7.40 -23.66 -13.37
CA GLN A 5 -7.24 -23.16 -14.72
C GLN A 5 -5.80 -22.67 -14.86
N ALA A 6 -4.92 -23.48 -15.46
CA ALA A 6 -3.56 -23.07 -15.78
C ALA A 6 -3.63 -21.83 -16.69
N ALA A 7 -3.13 -20.70 -16.21
CA ALA A 7 -3.14 -19.44 -16.92
C ALA A 7 -1.74 -19.19 -17.50
N SER A 8 -1.66 -19.04 -18.83
CA SER A 8 -0.40 -18.75 -19.51
C SER A 8 -0.37 -17.30 -20.00
N PHE A 9 0.77 -16.63 -19.79
CA PHE A 9 0.98 -15.25 -20.23
C PHE A 9 2.16 -15.17 -21.19
N ALA A 10 1.95 -14.54 -22.35
CA ALA A 10 3.01 -14.31 -23.32
C ALA A 10 3.65 -12.93 -23.13
N ILE A 11 4.97 -12.92 -22.91
CA ILE A 11 5.76 -11.69 -22.78
C ILE A 11 7.06 -11.78 -23.57
N HIS A 12 7.51 -10.65 -24.13
CA HIS A 12 8.79 -10.57 -24.79
C HIS A 12 9.93 -10.77 -23.78
N LYS A 13 10.80 -11.76 -24.03
CA LYS A 13 11.98 -12.07 -23.21
C LYS A 13 12.80 -10.80 -22.87
N SER A 14 13.04 -9.94 -23.87
CA SER A 14 13.81 -8.70 -23.69
C SER A 14 13.24 -7.74 -22.65
N LEU A 15 11.92 -7.71 -22.50
CA LEU A 15 11.28 -6.94 -21.45
C LEU A 15 11.46 -7.67 -20.13
N LEU A 16 11.14 -8.97 -20.07
CA LEU A 16 11.15 -9.75 -18.84
C LEU A 16 12.52 -9.76 -18.14
N VAL A 17 13.62 -9.93 -18.89
CA VAL A 17 14.98 -10.00 -18.35
C VAL A 17 15.62 -8.63 -18.03
N GLU A 18 15.03 -7.51 -18.44
CA GLU A 18 15.66 -6.18 -18.29
C GLU A 18 15.90 -5.79 -16.82
N SER A 19 15.01 -6.18 -15.90
CA SER A 19 15.16 -5.88 -14.48
C SER A 19 14.92 -7.07 -13.53
N SER A 20 14.57 -8.26 -14.03
CA SER A 20 14.45 -9.47 -13.22
C SER A 20 15.64 -10.39 -13.41
N LYS A 21 16.42 -10.56 -12.34
CA LYS A 21 17.56 -11.50 -12.31
C LYS A 21 17.09 -12.96 -12.34
N TYR A 22 15.91 -13.24 -11.79
CA TYR A 22 15.30 -14.57 -11.83
C TYR A 22 15.07 -15.00 -13.28
N PHE A 23 14.33 -14.20 -14.05
CA PHE A 23 14.01 -14.53 -15.43
C PHE A 23 15.24 -14.52 -16.35
N GLN A 24 16.22 -13.65 -16.06
CA GLN A 24 17.50 -13.69 -16.76
C GLN A 24 18.19 -15.04 -16.57
N ARG A 25 18.23 -15.57 -15.34
CA ARG A 25 18.82 -16.90 -15.07
C ARG A 25 18.03 -18.03 -15.72
N CYS A 26 16.70 -18.02 -15.64
CA CYS A 26 15.86 -19.06 -16.25
C CYS A 26 16.03 -19.11 -17.78
N LEU A 27 16.05 -17.95 -18.44
CA LEU A 27 15.98 -17.88 -19.91
C LEU A 27 17.35 -17.77 -20.61
N ASP A 28 18.39 -17.31 -19.93
CA ASP A 28 19.77 -17.25 -20.47
C ASP A 28 20.69 -18.32 -19.87
N GLY A 29 20.23 -19.05 -18.84
CA GLY A 29 20.98 -20.09 -18.17
C GLY A 29 20.82 -21.49 -18.81
N PRO A 30 21.46 -22.52 -18.20
CA PRO A 30 21.45 -23.90 -18.70
C PRO A 30 20.18 -24.68 -18.35
N PHE A 31 19.07 -24.00 -18.01
CA PHE A 31 17.84 -24.63 -17.56
C PHE A 31 16.94 -25.06 -18.74
N ALA A 32 15.95 -25.91 -18.49
CA ALA A 32 15.06 -26.40 -19.54
C ALA A 32 14.24 -25.26 -20.16
N GLU A 33 13.90 -24.26 -19.35
CA GLU A 33 13.15 -23.05 -19.67
C GLU A 33 13.83 -22.21 -20.75
N SER A 34 15.17 -22.23 -20.83
CA SER A 34 15.91 -21.53 -21.89
C SER A 34 15.77 -22.21 -23.26
N GLN A 35 15.50 -23.53 -23.27
CA GLN A 35 15.26 -24.29 -24.49
C GLN A 35 13.79 -24.23 -24.92
N THR A 36 12.86 -24.32 -23.96
CA THR A 36 11.42 -24.33 -24.22
C THR A 36 10.84 -22.93 -24.42
N ASN A 37 11.50 -21.88 -23.89
CA ASN A 37 10.96 -20.52 -23.76
C ASN A 37 9.64 -20.47 -22.99
N THR A 38 9.41 -21.43 -22.11
CA THR A 38 8.26 -21.50 -21.21
C THR A 38 8.79 -21.67 -19.79
N ILE A 39 8.22 -20.90 -18.86
CA ILE A 39 8.53 -21.01 -17.43
C ILE A 39 7.26 -21.44 -16.74
N ASP A 40 7.30 -22.63 -16.16
CA ASP A 40 6.22 -23.13 -15.33
C ASP A 40 6.47 -22.65 -13.90
N LEU A 41 5.56 -21.81 -13.42
CA LEU A 41 5.57 -21.30 -12.05
C LEU A 41 4.75 -22.25 -11.18
N ASP A 42 5.24 -23.48 -11.03
CA ASP A 42 4.62 -24.46 -10.15
C ASP A 42 4.96 -24.14 -8.68
N ASP A 43 3.95 -24.26 -7.82
CA ASP A 43 4.06 -24.09 -6.36
C ASP A 43 4.55 -25.39 -5.68
N ASP A 44 5.09 -26.36 -6.42
CA ASP A 44 5.52 -27.65 -5.88
C ASP A 44 6.96 -27.57 -5.34
N SER A 45 7.16 -26.89 -4.20
CA SER A 45 8.31 -27.15 -3.33
C SER A 45 7.84 -27.96 -2.12
N ASP A 46 8.27 -29.22 -2.09
CA ASP A 46 8.15 -30.22 -1.02
C ASP A 46 8.96 -29.84 0.26
N ASP A 47 9.42 -28.59 0.33
CA ASP A 47 10.14 -28.01 1.44
C ASP A 47 9.14 -27.18 2.23
N GLY A 48 8.88 -27.53 3.49
CA GLY A 48 7.80 -27.00 4.35
C GLY A 48 7.82 -25.50 4.69
N GLU A 49 8.30 -24.64 3.80
CA GLU A 49 8.11 -23.19 3.81
C GLU A 49 6.73 -22.84 3.22
N ALA A 50 6.02 -21.93 3.89
CA ALA A 50 4.62 -21.65 3.61
C ALA A 50 4.41 -21.21 2.15
N ASN A 51 3.78 -22.11 1.40
CA ASN A 51 3.55 -22.03 -0.03
C ASN A 51 2.61 -20.86 -0.39
N VAL A 52 3.16 -19.74 -0.88
CA VAL A 52 2.34 -18.60 -1.35
C VAL A 52 2.02 -18.82 -2.82
N SER A 53 0.81 -19.31 -3.09
CA SER A 53 0.36 -19.54 -4.45
C SER A 53 0.26 -18.25 -5.25
N ILE A 54 0.87 -18.21 -6.43
CA ILE A 54 0.83 -17.03 -7.29
C ILE A 54 -0.54 -16.95 -7.96
N SER A 55 -1.35 -15.98 -7.54
CA SER A 55 -2.61 -15.66 -8.22
C SER A 55 -2.36 -15.30 -9.70
N PRO A 56 -3.08 -15.91 -10.66
CA PRO A 56 -3.01 -15.53 -12.07
C PRO A 56 -3.29 -14.06 -12.33
N LEU A 57 -4.11 -13.42 -11.48
CA LEU A 57 -4.42 -12.00 -11.59
C LEU A 57 -3.20 -11.13 -11.23
N THR A 58 -2.50 -11.48 -10.16
CA THR A 58 -1.27 -10.80 -9.72
C THR A 58 -0.18 -10.97 -10.78
N LEU A 59 0.00 -12.20 -11.30
CA LEU A 59 0.95 -12.45 -12.38
C LEU A 59 0.60 -11.68 -13.66
N GLY A 60 -0.67 -11.65 -14.05
CA GLY A 60 -1.13 -10.88 -15.21
C GLY A 60 -0.88 -9.38 -15.05
N THR A 61 -1.04 -8.85 -13.85
CA THR A 61 -0.74 -7.45 -13.54
C THR A 61 0.77 -7.17 -13.57
N TYR A 62 1.59 -8.07 -13.03
CA TYR A 62 3.05 -7.99 -13.13
C TYR A 62 3.51 -7.95 -14.60
N VAL A 63 2.96 -8.83 -15.45
CA VAL A 63 3.27 -8.86 -16.88
C VAL A 63 2.88 -7.55 -17.57
N LYS A 64 1.70 -6.99 -17.26
CA LYS A 64 1.28 -5.67 -17.77
C LYS A 64 2.27 -4.58 -17.35
N LEU A 65 2.65 -4.55 -16.07
CA LEU A 65 3.59 -3.56 -15.54
C LEU A 65 4.97 -3.66 -16.19
N CYS A 66 5.46 -4.87 -16.46
CA CYS A 66 6.67 -5.09 -17.25
C CYS A 66 6.56 -4.38 -18.60
N TYR A 67 5.46 -4.55 -19.34
CA TYR A 67 5.24 -3.85 -20.61
C TYR A 67 5.18 -2.33 -20.44
N PHE A 68 4.33 -1.83 -19.54
CA PHE A 68 4.13 -0.39 -19.39
C PHE A 68 5.40 0.32 -18.94
N THR A 69 6.08 -0.20 -17.93
CA THR A 69 7.29 0.45 -17.39
C THR A 69 8.43 0.40 -18.40
N ARG A 70 8.65 -0.74 -19.07
CA ARG A 70 9.83 -0.97 -19.91
C ARG A 70 9.65 -0.45 -21.34
N LEU A 71 8.48 -0.62 -21.97
CA LEU A 71 8.23 0.00 -23.28
C LEU A 71 8.24 1.52 -23.21
N THR A 72 7.69 2.09 -22.13
CA THR A 72 7.69 3.54 -21.95
C THR A 72 9.11 4.05 -21.69
N ALA A 73 9.89 3.36 -20.86
CA ALA A 73 11.30 3.67 -20.67
C ALA A 73 12.09 3.62 -21.98
N GLN A 74 11.85 2.62 -22.84
CA GLN A 74 12.46 2.54 -24.17
C GLN A 74 12.04 3.70 -25.08
N ARG A 75 10.77 4.10 -25.08
CA ARG A 75 10.30 5.28 -25.84
C ARG A 75 10.95 6.57 -25.36
N VAL A 76 11.06 6.77 -24.04
CA VAL A 76 11.72 7.95 -23.47
C VAL A 76 13.22 7.96 -23.82
N ARG A 77 13.91 6.81 -23.73
CA ARG A 77 15.32 6.69 -24.14
C ARG A 77 15.51 6.99 -25.64
N ARG A 78 14.61 6.54 -26.51
CA ARG A 78 14.65 6.86 -27.95
C ARG A 78 14.38 8.35 -28.21
N SER A 79 13.39 8.92 -27.54
CA SER A 79 13.11 10.35 -27.62
C SER A 79 14.31 11.19 -27.18
N ARG A 80 14.96 10.83 -26.06
CA ARG A 80 16.20 11.49 -25.60
C ARG A 80 17.36 11.38 -26.58
N ARG A 81 17.56 10.22 -27.21
CA ARG A 81 18.58 10.07 -28.26
C ARG A 81 18.30 10.96 -29.47
N ASN A 82 17.03 11.11 -29.85
CA ASN A 82 16.63 11.97 -30.96
C ASN A 82 16.62 13.47 -30.58
N ALA A 83 16.43 13.80 -29.30
CA ALA A 83 16.47 15.16 -28.75
C ALA A 83 17.89 15.62 -28.41
N ALA A 84 18.87 14.71 -28.28
CA ALA A 84 20.28 15.09 -28.15
C ALA A 84 20.82 15.83 -29.39
N ASP A 85 20.11 15.77 -30.52
CA ASP A 85 20.39 16.56 -31.74
C ASP A 85 19.64 17.91 -31.79
N ASN A 86 18.70 18.18 -30.87
CA ASN A 86 17.98 19.46 -30.81
C ASN A 86 17.81 19.90 -29.35
N THR A 87 18.62 20.89 -28.93
CA THR A 87 18.47 21.60 -27.66
C THR A 87 17.09 22.27 -27.58
N GLU A 88 16.14 21.66 -26.87
CA GLU A 88 15.08 22.35 -26.14
C GLU A 88 14.29 21.35 -25.26
N ASP A 89 14.23 21.67 -23.96
CA ASP A 89 13.32 21.16 -22.93
C ASP A 89 13.01 19.65 -22.90
N SER A 90 13.97 18.93 -22.31
CA SER A 90 13.76 17.60 -21.74
C SER A 90 12.76 17.68 -20.58
N TYR A 91 11.46 17.56 -20.86
CA TYR A 91 10.50 17.18 -19.84
C TYR A 91 10.94 15.84 -19.23
N GLU A 92 11.37 15.85 -17.97
CA GLU A 92 11.41 14.64 -17.16
C GLU A 92 9.99 14.11 -17.11
N VAL A 93 9.68 13.13 -17.96
CA VAL A 93 8.52 12.28 -17.76
C VAL A 93 8.76 11.58 -16.44
N SER A 94 8.22 12.16 -15.35
CA SER A 94 8.24 11.60 -14.01
C SER A 94 7.89 10.12 -14.15
N PRO A 95 8.72 9.19 -13.65
CA PRO A 95 8.72 7.80 -14.08
C PRO A 95 7.59 7.01 -13.39
N PHE A 96 6.35 7.48 -13.58
CA PHE A 96 5.05 6.92 -13.22
C PHE A 96 4.99 6.27 -11.83
N ILE A 97 4.26 6.95 -10.94
CA ILE A 97 3.45 6.33 -9.89
C ILE A 97 2.62 5.21 -10.53
N LEU A 98 2.67 4.01 -9.94
CA LEU A 98 1.80 2.90 -10.34
C LEU A 98 0.36 3.41 -10.26
N LYS A 99 -0.30 3.59 -11.42
CA LYS A 99 -1.60 4.24 -11.38
C LYS A 99 -2.58 3.25 -10.79
N PRO A 100 -3.51 3.68 -9.92
CA PRO A 100 -4.51 2.80 -9.33
C PRO A 100 -5.33 2.02 -10.39
N CYS A 101 -5.45 2.55 -11.62
CA CYS A 101 -6.12 1.88 -12.74
C CYS A 101 -5.34 0.71 -13.37
N ASP A 102 -4.06 0.55 -13.04
CA ASP A 102 -3.25 -0.58 -13.52
C ASP A 102 -3.46 -1.83 -12.64
N MET A 103 -4.11 -1.66 -11.48
CA MET A 103 -4.49 -2.74 -10.56
C MET A 103 -5.93 -3.18 -10.79
N GLN A 104 -6.29 -4.35 -10.27
CA GLN A 104 -7.67 -4.83 -10.33
C GLN A 104 -8.57 -3.97 -9.45
N THR A 105 -8.10 -3.68 -8.23
CA THR A 105 -8.77 -2.79 -7.28
C THR A 105 -7.88 -1.59 -6.99
N PRO A 106 -8.22 -0.40 -7.48
CA PRO A 106 -7.48 0.83 -7.19
C PRO A 106 -7.20 1.00 -5.70
N TYR A 107 -5.93 1.21 -5.34
CA TYR A 107 -5.46 1.43 -3.97
C TYR A 107 -5.64 0.25 -3.00
N ASP A 108 -5.91 -0.96 -3.47
CA ASP A 108 -5.95 -2.12 -2.60
C ASP A 108 -4.55 -2.47 -2.10
N LEU A 109 -4.34 -2.36 -0.78
CA LEU A 109 -3.06 -2.62 -0.14
C LEU A 109 -2.69 -4.09 -0.18
N ASN A 110 -3.66 -5.00 -0.14
CA ASN A 110 -3.39 -6.43 -0.22
C ASN A 110 -2.88 -6.79 -1.63
N GLU A 111 -3.54 -6.30 -2.68
CA GLU A 111 -3.07 -6.49 -4.06
C GLU A 111 -1.67 -5.91 -4.28
N LEU A 112 -1.37 -4.76 -3.69
CA LEU A 112 -0.03 -4.15 -3.75
C LEU A 112 1.03 -4.97 -3.01
N VAL A 113 0.69 -5.57 -1.87
CA VAL A 113 1.61 -6.42 -1.10
C VAL A 113 1.85 -7.74 -1.81
N ASP A 114 0.82 -8.35 -2.41
CA ASP A 114 0.97 -9.53 -3.26
C ASP A 114 1.89 -9.24 -4.45
N MET A 115 1.71 -8.08 -5.09
CA MET A 115 2.59 -7.62 -6.17
C MET A 115 4.02 -7.40 -5.68
N TRP A 116 4.20 -6.85 -4.48
CA TRP A 116 5.52 -6.63 -3.88
C TRP A 116 6.22 -7.97 -3.64
N SER A 117 5.52 -8.93 -3.03
CA SER A 117 6.01 -10.29 -2.78
C SER A 117 6.44 -10.98 -4.08
N LEU A 118 5.64 -10.84 -5.13
CA LEU A 118 5.95 -11.39 -6.45
C LEU A 118 7.19 -10.74 -7.08
N CYS A 119 7.35 -9.42 -6.94
CA CYS A 119 8.55 -8.71 -7.42
C CYS A 119 9.81 -9.14 -6.65
N ASP A 120 9.70 -9.39 -5.34
CA ASP A 120 10.80 -9.89 -4.51
C ASP A 120 11.19 -11.31 -4.93
N ARG A 121 10.21 -12.21 -5.11
CA ARG A 121 10.40 -13.58 -5.61
C ARG A 121 11.09 -13.60 -6.98
N PHE A 122 10.74 -12.68 -7.87
CA PHE A 122 11.36 -12.56 -9.19
C PHE A 122 12.65 -11.72 -9.22
N HIS A 123 13.13 -11.24 -8.07
CA HIS A 123 14.30 -10.36 -8.00
C HIS A 123 14.21 -9.19 -9.00
N ASP A 124 13.04 -8.56 -9.07
CA ASP A 124 12.75 -7.45 -9.96
C ASP A 124 12.86 -6.11 -9.23
N ASP A 125 14.11 -5.67 -9.02
CA ASP A 125 14.43 -4.50 -8.20
C ASP A 125 13.70 -3.22 -8.66
N LEU A 126 13.47 -3.07 -9.97
CA LEU A 126 12.79 -1.91 -10.54
C LEU A 126 11.30 -1.88 -10.18
N LEU A 127 10.59 -2.99 -10.38
CA LEU A 127 9.17 -3.05 -10.07
C LEU A 127 8.95 -3.08 -8.56
N LEU A 128 9.82 -3.76 -7.81
CA LEU A 128 9.78 -3.77 -6.34
C LEU A 128 9.78 -2.35 -5.78
N GLY A 129 10.73 -1.50 -6.20
CA GLY A 129 10.80 -0.10 -5.75
C GLY A 129 9.57 0.73 -6.13
N LYS A 130 8.97 0.48 -7.30
CA LYS A 130 7.73 1.15 -7.71
C LYS A 130 6.53 0.73 -6.88
N VAL A 131 6.39 -0.56 -6.61
CA VAL A 131 5.30 -1.09 -5.78
C VAL A 131 5.44 -0.60 -4.35
N SER A 132 6.67 -0.57 -3.78
CA SER A 132 6.91 0.03 -2.47
C SER A 132 6.51 1.51 -2.42
N THR A 133 6.77 2.27 -3.48
CA THR A 133 6.33 3.67 -3.59
C THR A 133 4.80 3.77 -3.63
N ALA A 134 4.15 2.93 -4.43
CA ALA A 134 2.70 2.88 -4.54
C ALA A 134 2.01 2.52 -3.21
N ILE A 135 2.59 1.61 -2.41
CA ILE A 135 2.11 1.30 -1.06
C ILE A 135 2.15 2.57 -0.19
N ARG A 136 3.28 3.28 -0.16
CA ARG A 136 3.42 4.51 0.66
C ARG A 136 2.42 5.58 0.27
N GLU A 137 2.25 5.83 -1.03
CA GLU A 137 1.28 6.80 -1.54
C GLU A 137 -0.16 6.39 -1.26
N THR A 138 -0.46 5.09 -1.37
CA THR A 138 -1.78 4.53 -1.02
C THR A 138 -2.09 4.74 0.46
N LEU A 139 -1.11 4.55 1.34
CA LEU A 139 -1.27 4.84 2.77
C LEU A 139 -1.55 6.32 3.01
N ASP A 140 -0.91 7.23 2.28
CA ASP A 140 -1.13 8.67 2.42
C ASP A 140 -2.52 9.09 1.92
N VAL A 141 -2.97 8.57 0.77
CA VAL A 141 -4.32 8.76 0.26
C VAL A 141 -5.35 8.22 1.27
N GLY A 142 -5.14 6.99 1.74
CA GLY A 142 -6.06 6.36 2.67
C GLY A 142 -6.12 7.05 4.02
N ALA A 143 -5.01 7.59 4.51
CA ALA A 143 -4.98 8.43 5.71
C ALA A 143 -5.91 9.64 5.59
N MET A 144 -5.95 10.30 4.43
CA MET A 144 -6.88 11.41 4.18
C MET A 144 -8.35 10.95 4.13
N LYS A 145 -8.59 9.72 3.68
CA LYS A 145 -9.94 9.17 3.48
C LYS A 145 -10.54 8.49 4.71
N LEU A 146 -9.72 8.07 5.68
CA LEU A 146 -10.18 7.52 6.96
C LEU A 146 -11.06 8.50 7.77
N GLY A 147 -10.92 9.80 7.54
CA GLY A 147 -11.76 10.84 8.14
C GLY A 147 -13.08 11.13 7.40
N ASP A 148 -13.26 10.60 6.19
CA ASP A 148 -14.44 10.85 5.35
C ASP A 148 -15.48 9.74 5.54
N ALA A 149 -16.61 10.06 6.15
CA ALA A 149 -17.67 9.10 6.46
C ALA A 149 -18.18 8.30 5.25
N HIS A 150 -18.11 8.84 4.03
CA HIS A 150 -18.60 8.17 2.83
C HIS A 150 -17.74 6.98 2.39
N CYS A 151 -16.45 6.98 2.75
CA CYS A 151 -15.50 5.96 2.29
C CYS A 151 -14.61 5.39 3.40
N ALA A 152 -14.71 5.91 4.63
CA ALA A 152 -13.90 5.48 5.76
C ALA A 152 -13.99 3.97 6.02
N GLU A 153 -15.17 3.36 5.85
CA GLU A 153 -15.35 1.93 6.07
C GLU A 153 -14.43 1.08 5.19
N TRP A 154 -14.45 1.32 3.88
CA TRP A 154 -13.58 0.62 2.95
C TRP A 154 -12.10 0.81 3.31
N TRP A 155 -11.69 2.03 3.64
CA TRP A 155 -10.31 2.32 4.03
C TRP A 155 -9.90 1.68 5.35
N VAL A 156 -10.82 1.53 6.30
CA VAL A 156 -10.55 0.82 7.55
C VAL A 156 -10.22 -0.65 7.28
N PHE A 157 -11.02 -1.32 6.45
CA PHE A 157 -10.75 -2.70 6.04
C PHE A 157 -9.47 -2.81 5.21
N ASN A 158 -9.25 -1.89 4.26
CA ASN A 158 -8.06 -1.89 3.41
C ASN A 158 -6.76 -1.76 4.23
N PHE A 159 -6.72 -0.86 5.23
CA PHE A 159 -5.57 -0.75 6.15
C PHE A 159 -5.36 -2.03 6.96
N ALA A 160 -6.44 -2.62 7.49
CA ALA A 160 -6.34 -3.80 8.32
C ALA A 160 -5.84 -5.02 7.51
N ASN A 161 -6.39 -5.23 6.31
CA ASN A 161 -5.96 -6.30 5.41
C ASN A 161 -4.53 -6.07 4.92
N GLY A 162 -4.18 -4.84 4.55
CA GLY A 162 -2.81 -4.48 4.16
C GLY A 162 -1.79 -4.69 5.27
N TYR A 163 -2.16 -4.47 6.54
CA TYR A 163 -1.30 -4.79 7.68
C TYR A 163 -1.03 -6.30 7.77
N VAL A 164 -2.09 -7.12 7.73
CA VAL A 164 -1.95 -8.57 7.80
C VAL A 164 -1.15 -9.11 6.62
N ALA A 165 -1.35 -8.57 5.43
CA ALA A 165 -0.59 -8.94 4.23
C ALA A 165 0.91 -8.63 4.42
N LEU A 166 1.26 -7.42 4.87
CA LEU A 166 2.65 -7.03 5.16
C LEU A 166 3.25 -7.91 6.27
N GLU A 167 2.48 -8.22 7.31
CA GLU A 167 2.88 -9.12 8.39
C GLU A 167 2.98 -10.58 7.91
N GLY A 168 2.28 -10.97 6.84
CA GLY A 168 2.39 -12.29 6.24
C GLY A 168 3.67 -12.50 5.42
N LEU A 169 4.40 -11.44 5.08
CA LEU A 169 5.61 -11.55 4.25
C LEU A 169 6.74 -12.29 4.98
N HIS A 170 7.36 -13.25 4.29
CA HIS A 170 8.53 -13.98 4.79
C HIS A 170 9.73 -13.07 5.07
N ARG A 171 9.91 -12.05 4.22
CA ARG A 171 10.98 -11.06 4.36
C ARG A 171 10.60 -10.02 5.42
N ARG A 172 11.46 -9.89 6.44
CA ARG A 172 11.35 -8.93 7.55
C ARG A 172 12.59 -8.06 7.63
N ASP A 173 12.64 -7.04 6.78
CA ASP A 173 13.68 -6.02 6.82
C ASP A 173 13.16 -4.68 7.37
N ASP A 174 14.07 -3.73 7.53
CA ASP A 174 13.78 -2.40 8.06
C ASP A 174 12.74 -1.64 7.20
N ASP A 175 12.64 -1.95 5.90
CA ASP A 175 11.67 -1.33 5.00
C ASP A 175 10.25 -1.82 5.29
N ILE A 176 10.04 -3.14 5.45
CA ILE A 176 8.73 -3.70 5.81
C ILE A 176 8.31 -3.26 7.22
N GLU A 177 9.22 -3.28 8.19
CA GLU A 177 8.95 -2.79 9.54
C GLU A 177 8.59 -1.30 9.54
N GLY A 178 9.28 -0.50 8.72
CA GLY A 178 8.97 0.91 8.50
C GLY A 178 7.57 1.13 7.93
N LEU A 179 7.14 0.30 6.97
CA LEU A 179 5.80 0.35 6.39
C LEU A 179 4.72 -0.05 7.41
N LEU A 180 4.91 -1.14 8.14
CA LEU A 180 4.00 -1.60 9.19
C LEU A 180 3.80 -0.52 10.27
N LYS A 181 4.90 0.12 10.70
CA LYS A 181 4.84 1.23 11.65
C LYS A 181 4.07 2.42 11.09
N ARG A 182 4.40 2.87 9.87
CA ARG A 182 3.72 4.00 9.22
C ARG A 182 2.22 3.75 9.05
N LEU A 183 1.84 2.56 8.60
CA LEU A 183 0.45 2.15 8.44
C LEU A 183 -0.32 2.30 9.77
N LYS A 184 0.21 1.74 10.86
CA LYS A 184 -0.39 1.84 12.20
C LYS A 184 -0.52 3.30 12.66
N GLU A 185 0.53 4.09 12.50
CA GLU A 185 0.53 5.50 12.89
C GLU A 185 -0.52 6.32 12.12
N LEU A 186 -0.57 6.16 10.80
CA LEU A 186 -1.55 6.84 9.95
C LEU A 186 -2.98 6.39 10.27
N PHE A 187 -3.19 5.09 10.48
CA PHE A 187 -4.50 4.57 10.86
C PHE A 187 -4.96 5.16 12.19
N VAL A 188 -4.16 5.02 13.25
CA VAL A 188 -4.51 5.50 14.59
C VAL A 188 -4.73 7.00 14.57
N LYS A 189 -3.90 7.77 13.85
CA LYS A 189 -4.05 9.23 13.75
C LYS A 189 -5.36 9.63 13.09
N ASN A 190 -5.73 9.02 11.96
CA ASN A 190 -6.80 9.53 11.10
C ASN A 190 -8.14 8.78 11.25
N CYS A 191 -8.15 7.53 11.71
CA CYS A 191 -9.39 6.79 11.93
C CYS A 191 -10.22 7.44 13.05
N SER A 192 -11.50 7.68 12.78
CA SER A 192 -12.40 8.28 13.76
C SER A 192 -12.74 7.28 14.89
N PRO A 193 -12.94 7.76 16.13
CA PRO A 193 -13.45 6.93 17.23
C PRO A 193 -14.69 6.12 16.88
N GLY A 194 -15.68 6.74 16.23
CA GLY A 194 -16.93 6.07 15.86
C GLY A 194 -16.74 5.00 14.78
N SER A 195 -15.84 5.22 13.82
CA SER A 195 -15.48 4.20 12.83
C SER A 195 -14.83 3.00 13.51
N TRP A 196 -13.88 3.24 14.42
CA TRP A 196 -13.21 2.17 15.17
C TRP A 196 -14.18 1.37 16.03
N GLU A 197 -15.02 2.03 16.84
CA GLU A 197 -16.01 1.37 17.70
C GLU A 197 -16.97 0.49 16.90
N ARG A 198 -17.42 0.98 15.73
CA ARG A 198 -18.34 0.26 14.84
C ARG A 198 -17.69 -0.91 14.10
N LEU A 199 -16.40 -0.81 13.74
CA LEU A 199 -15.79 -1.75 12.79
C LEU A 199 -14.76 -2.69 13.40
N ALA A 200 -14.15 -2.36 14.56
CA ALA A 200 -13.02 -3.12 15.11
C ALA A 200 -13.29 -4.62 15.30
N TYR A 201 -14.52 -5.01 15.65
CA TYR A 201 -14.88 -6.42 15.83
C TYR A 201 -14.93 -7.23 14.53
N GLN A 202 -14.94 -6.56 13.38
CA GLN A 202 -14.94 -7.17 12.04
C GLN A 202 -13.53 -7.24 11.43
N LEU A 203 -12.54 -6.62 12.07
CA LEU A 203 -11.18 -6.56 11.55
C LEU A 203 -10.36 -7.78 11.97
N PRO A 204 -9.30 -8.13 11.21
CA PRO A 204 -8.35 -9.16 11.62
C PRO A 204 -7.80 -8.93 13.03
N SER A 205 -7.70 -10.01 13.81
CA SER A 205 -7.37 -9.95 15.23
C SER A 205 -5.96 -9.38 15.48
N GLU A 206 -5.03 -9.72 14.61
CA GLU A 206 -3.63 -9.32 14.58
C GLU A 206 -3.51 -7.81 14.46
N PHE A 207 -4.27 -7.22 13.52
CA PHE A 207 -4.33 -5.77 13.35
C PHE A 207 -4.98 -5.07 14.54
N VAL A 208 -6.06 -5.63 15.09
CA VAL A 208 -6.74 -5.06 16.25
C VAL A 208 -5.82 -5.05 17.47
N VAL A 209 -5.12 -6.15 17.75
CA VAL A 209 -4.14 -6.23 18.82
C VAL A 209 -3.04 -5.20 18.60
N ALA A 210 -2.50 -5.10 17.39
CA ALA A 210 -1.39 -4.20 17.06
C ALA A 210 -1.73 -2.70 17.20
N THR A 211 -3.00 -2.33 17.02
CA THR A 211 -3.44 -0.92 17.04
C THR A 211 -4.22 -0.51 18.30
N SER A 212 -4.80 -1.48 19.03
CA SER A 212 -5.69 -1.25 20.18
C SER A 212 -5.11 -0.33 21.26
N ILE A 213 -3.87 -0.57 21.73
CA ILE A 213 -3.24 0.21 22.79
C ILE A 213 -3.06 1.67 22.37
N ALA A 214 -2.62 1.90 21.13
CA ALA A 214 -2.43 3.25 20.61
C ALA A 214 -3.77 3.96 20.42
N PHE A 215 -4.81 3.24 19.98
CA PHE A 215 -6.15 3.79 19.85
C PHE A 215 -6.80 4.11 21.20
N GLN A 216 -6.64 3.26 22.22
CA GLN A 216 -7.07 3.52 23.59
C GLN A 216 -6.43 4.80 24.16
N ARG A 217 -5.13 5.01 23.91
CA ARG A 217 -4.44 6.25 24.30
C ARG A 217 -5.02 7.48 23.59
N LYS A 218 -5.30 7.37 22.29
CA LYS A 218 -5.98 8.43 21.53
C LYS A 218 -7.34 8.76 22.12
N MET A 219 -8.16 7.75 22.43
CA MET A 219 -9.48 7.92 23.02
C MET A 219 -9.41 8.61 24.39
N ALA A 220 -8.49 8.18 25.26
CA ALA A 220 -8.29 8.79 26.57
C ALA A 220 -7.91 10.28 26.46
N ALA A 221 -7.05 10.62 25.49
CA ALA A 221 -6.66 12.01 25.24
C ALA A 221 -7.84 12.88 24.75
N LEU A 222 -8.72 12.34 23.92
CA LEU A 222 -9.92 13.04 23.45
C LEU A 222 -10.90 13.31 24.59
N VAL A 223 -11.19 12.31 25.43
CA VAL A 223 -12.07 12.47 26.61
C VAL A 223 -11.52 13.52 27.58
N ALA A 224 -10.20 13.49 27.83
CA ALA A 224 -9.55 14.50 28.68
C ALA A 224 -9.70 15.92 28.11
N ASN A 225 -9.60 16.08 26.79
CA ASN A 225 -9.77 17.36 26.11
C ASN A 225 -11.23 17.85 26.17
N GLU A 226 -12.22 16.99 25.94
CA GLU A 226 -13.64 17.37 26.07
C GLU A 226 -13.98 17.82 27.50
N ALA A 227 -13.48 17.10 28.51
CA ALA A 227 -13.63 17.48 29.91
C ALA A 227 -12.90 18.81 30.23
N ALA A 228 -11.79 19.12 29.56
CA ALA A 228 -11.11 20.40 29.69
C ALA A 228 -11.90 21.54 29.04
N ILE A 229 -12.41 21.36 27.82
CA ILE A 229 -13.26 22.33 27.11
C ILE A 229 -14.52 22.66 27.92
N THR A 230 -15.18 21.64 28.47
CA THR A 230 -16.39 21.82 29.30
C THR A 230 -16.10 22.65 30.55
N ARG A 231 -14.95 22.44 31.20
CA ARG A 231 -14.53 23.25 32.35
C ARG A 231 -14.26 24.71 31.98
N VAL A 232 -13.61 24.96 30.84
CA VAL A 232 -13.35 26.32 30.35
C VAL A 232 -14.65 27.04 30.00
N ASN A 233 -15.57 26.39 29.31
CA ASN A 233 -16.88 26.96 28.99
C ASN A 233 -17.71 27.26 30.24
N GLY A 234 -17.71 26.36 31.23
CA GLY A 234 -18.36 26.59 32.52
C GLY A 234 -17.73 27.76 33.30
N ALA A 235 -16.40 27.89 33.28
CA ALA A 235 -15.70 29.02 33.89
C ALA A 235 -16.01 30.35 33.19
N SER A 236 -16.10 30.35 31.85
CA SER A 236 -16.47 31.53 31.05
C SER A 236 -17.90 32.00 31.35
N LEU A 237 -18.86 31.06 31.43
CA LEU A 237 -20.24 31.36 31.82
C LEU A 237 -20.33 31.93 33.25
N CYS A 238 -19.58 31.38 34.20
CA CYS A 238 -19.48 31.92 35.56
C CYS A 238 -18.87 33.33 35.58
N TYR A 239 -17.86 33.59 34.76
CA TYR A 239 -17.24 34.91 34.64
C TYR A 239 -18.21 35.94 34.04
N GLU A 240 -18.93 35.59 32.98
CA GLU A 240 -19.97 36.46 32.38
C GLU A 240 -21.11 36.76 33.36
N CYS A 241 -21.60 35.75 34.10
CA CYS A 241 -22.60 35.94 35.15
C CYS A 241 -22.11 36.87 36.26
N LYS A 242 -20.88 36.68 36.75
CA LYS A 242 -20.29 37.55 37.78
C LYS A 242 -20.15 38.99 37.29
N THR A 243 -19.74 39.17 36.03
CA THR A 243 -19.59 40.49 35.43
C THR A 243 -20.94 41.19 35.34
N ARG A 244 -21.99 40.52 34.85
CA ARG A 244 -23.36 41.08 34.77
C ARG A 244 -23.93 41.49 36.13
N VAL A 245 -23.71 40.69 37.18
CA VAL A 245 -24.13 41.02 38.55
C VAL A 245 -23.40 42.26 39.08
N GLN A 246 -22.10 42.36 38.83
CA GLN A 246 -21.32 43.55 39.22
C GLN A 246 -21.74 44.82 38.49
N THR A 247 -22.14 44.73 37.21
CA THR A 247 -22.67 45.88 36.47
C THR A 247 -24.06 46.29 36.96
N ALA A 248 -24.89 45.32 37.38
CA ALA A 248 -26.21 45.58 37.93
C ALA A 248 -26.15 46.24 39.32
N LEU A 249 -25.19 45.87 40.16
CA LEU A 249 -24.96 46.45 41.49
C LEU A 249 -24.36 47.87 41.48
N LYS A 250 -23.87 48.35 40.33
CA LYS A 250 -23.29 49.69 40.16
C LYS A 250 -24.29 50.72 39.61
N ARG A 251 -25.56 50.33 39.39
CA ARG A 251 -26.67 51.22 39.04
C ARG A 251 -27.53 51.45 40.28
#